data_AF-A0A955VGE7-F1
#
_entry.id   AF-A0A955VGE7-F1
#
_cell.length_a   1.000
_cell.length_b   1.000
_cell.length_c   1.000
_cell.angle_alpha   90.00
_cell.angle_beta   90.00
_cell.angle_gamma   90.00
#
_symmetry.space_group_name_H-M   'P 1'
#
loop_
_entity.id
_entity.type
_entity.pdbx_description
1 polymer ?
#
loop_
_entity_poly.entity_id
_entity_poly.type
_entity_poly.pdbx_seq_one_letter_code
_entity_poly.pdbx_strand_id
1 'polypeptide(L)'
;MVKKGDERPDRPLSSWEASALEAVAGVIEFWGFKRNQGRLWTLLYLRGVALTAAQIQSVLDLSKGAVSMVTREMEQWSVIHRLRHDDSNSWHFAAETSLVKMV
;
A
#
# COMPACT_ATOMS: atom_id res chain seq x y z
N MET A 1 13.54 20.04 0.97
CA MET A 1 13.81 19.58 2.35
C MET A 1 12.46 19.34 3.01
N VAL A 2 11.84 18.19 2.71
CA VAL A 2 10.51 17.84 3.23
C VAL A 2 10.67 17.47 4.70
N LYS A 3 9.95 18.15 5.59
CA LYS A 3 9.98 17.87 7.02
C LYS A 3 9.63 16.39 7.25
N LYS A 4 10.50 15.69 7.97
CA LYS A 4 10.33 14.34 8.53
C LYS A 4 9.16 14.36 9.53
N GLY A 5 7.95 14.50 9.00
CA GLY A 5 6.71 14.62 9.76
C GLY A 5 6.20 13.22 10.11
N ASP A 6 6.32 12.89 11.40
CA ASP A 6 5.57 11.85 12.09
C ASP A 6 5.87 10.40 11.63
N GLU A 7 6.93 9.79 12.18
CA GLU A 7 7.43 8.43 11.92
C GLU A 7 6.51 7.31 12.45
N ARG A 8 5.19 7.43 12.27
CA ARG A 8 4.23 6.34 12.49
C ARG A 8 3.63 5.91 11.14
N PRO A 9 4.11 4.79 10.57
CA PRO A 9 3.66 4.34 9.25
C PRO A 9 2.14 4.05 9.19
N ASP A 10 1.55 3.81 10.36
CA ASP A 10 0.14 3.48 10.60
C ASP A 10 -0.73 4.68 10.98
N ARG A 11 -0.21 5.92 10.86
CA ARG A 11 -1.03 7.10 11.11
C ARG A 11 -2.25 7.12 10.17
N PRO A 12 -3.39 7.67 10.62
CA PRO A 12 -4.56 7.87 9.76
C PRO A 12 -4.23 8.67 8.49
N LEU A 13 -5.04 8.46 7.46
CA LEU A 13 -4.97 9.25 6.23
C LEU A 13 -5.35 10.70 6.50
N SER A 14 -4.50 11.62 6.06
CA SER A 14 -4.89 13.02 5.90
C SER A 14 -5.87 13.16 4.73
N SER A 15 -6.56 14.31 4.66
CA SER A 15 -7.58 14.56 3.63
C SER A 15 -7.04 14.43 2.20
N TRP A 16 -5.84 14.94 1.93
CA TRP A 16 -5.24 14.86 0.59
C TRP A 16 -4.78 13.44 0.24
N GLU A 17 -4.30 12.66 1.21
CA GLU A 17 -3.95 11.24 0.99
C GLU A 17 -5.20 10.44 0.64
N ALA A 18 -6.29 10.67 1.36
CA ALA A 18 -7.58 10.04 1.07
C ALA A 18 -8.06 10.39 -0.36
N SER A 19 -7.97 11.67 -0.76
CA SER A 19 -8.33 12.08 -2.14
C SER A 19 -7.45 11.41 -3.19
N ALA A 20 -6.14 11.32 -2.96
CA ALA A 20 -5.22 10.65 -3.88
C ALA A 20 -5.51 9.15 -3.98
N LEU A 21 -5.76 8.47 -2.85
CA LEU A 21 -6.16 7.06 -2.83
C LEU A 21 -7.40 6.80 -3.67
N GLU A 22 -8.45 7.60 -3.49
CA GLU A 22 -9.72 7.38 -4.20
C GLU A 22 -9.60 7.71 -5.70
N ALA A 23 -8.79 8.71 -6.07
CA ALA A 23 -8.51 9.03 -7.46
C ALA A 23 -7.78 7.87 -8.17
N VAL A 24 -6.70 7.36 -7.58
CA VAL A 24 -5.95 6.22 -8.16
C VAL A 24 -6.81 4.96 -8.17
N ALA A 25 -7.57 4.69 -7.11
CA ALA A 25 -8.50 3.57 -7.06
C ALA A 25 -9.53 3.62 -8.20
N GLY A 26 -10.03 4.81 -8.55
CA GLY A 26 -10.93 5.02 -9.68
C GLY A 26 -10.28 4.72 -11.03
N VAL A 27 -9.04 5.17 -11.26
CA VAL A 27 -8.30 4.87 -12.50
C VAL A 27 -8.01 3.37 -12.64
N ILE A 28 -7.59 2.73 -11.55
CA ILE A 28 -7.32 1.29 -11.52
C ILE A 28 -8.60 0.47 -11.75
N GLU A 29 -9.71 0.87 -11.15
CA GLU A 29 -11.02 0.25 -11.39
C GLU A 29 -11.49 0.42 -12.83
N PHE A 30 -11.28 1.59 -13.43
CA PHE A 30 -11.60 1.85 -14.84
C PHE A 30 -10.88 0.87 -15.79
N TRP A 31 -9.69 0.40 -15.44
CA TRP A 31 -8.96 -0.63 -16.19
C TRP A 31 -9.38 -2.08 -15.89
N GLY A 32 -10.42 -2.29 -15.07
CA GLY A 32 -10.98 -3.60 -14.75
C GLY A 32 -10.38 -4.29 -13.53
N PHE A 33 -9.54 -3.58 -12.76
CA PHE A 33 -8.97 -4.09 -11.51
C PHE A 33 -9.84 -3.75 -10.29
N LYS A 34 -9.51 -4.33 -9.11
CA LYS A 34 -10.25 -4.06 -7.88
C LYS A 34 -9.82 -2.73 -7.26
N ARG A 35 -10.76 -1.92 -6.77
CA ARG A 35 -10.46 -0.64 -6.07
C ARG A 35 -9.42 -0.77 -4.96
N ASN A 36 -9.49 -1.84 -4.17
CA ASN A 36 -8.54 -2.05 -3.06
C ASN A 36 -7.09 -2.25 -3.52
N GLN A 37 -6.85 -2.73 -4.75
CA GLN A 37 -5.49 -2.83 -5.30
C GLN A 37 -4.90 -1.42 -5.52
N GLY A 38 -5.69 -0.51 -6.10
CA GLY A 38 -5.29 0.89 -6.28
C GLY A 38 -5.11 1.63 -4.94
N ARG A 39 -6.03 1.43 -3.98
CA ARG A 39 -5.93 2.02 -2.63
C ARG A 39 -4.66 1.56 -1.91
N LEU A 40 -4.36 0.25 -1.95
CA LEU A 40 -3.17 -0.31 -1.30
C LEU A 40 -1.88 0.19 -1.92
N TRP A 41 -1.76 0.14 -3.25
CA TRP A 41 -0.55 0.60 -3.93
C TRP A 41 -0.28 2.06 -3.62
N THR A 42 -1.32 2.90 -3.72
CA THR A 42 -1.20 4.35 -3.46
C THR A 42 -0.80 4.63 -2.02
N LEU A 43 -1.35 3.91 -1.04
CA LEU A 43 -0.93 4.02 0.36
C LEU A 43 0.57 3.75 0.51
N LEU A 44 1.05 2.62 -0.02
CA LEU A 44 2.45 2.23 0.09
C LEU A 44 3.37 3.22 -0.64
N TYR A 45 2.96 3.67 -1.82
CA TYR A 45 3.68 4.67 -2.62
C TYR A 45 3.82 6.00 -1.87
N LEU A 46 2.72 6.53 -1.31
CA LEU A 46 2.72 7.80 -0.59
C LEU A 46 3.47 7.74 0.74
N ARG A 47 3.41 6.59 1.43
CA ARG A 47 4.14 6.39 2.69
C ARG A 47 5.65 6.32 2.47
N GLY A 48 6.09 5.78 1.33
CA GLY A 48 7.52 5.63 1.02
C GLY A 48 8.29 4.71 1.98
N VAL A 49 7.57 3.97 2.83
CA VAL A 49 8.09 3.00 3.79
C VAL A 49 7.25 1.74 3.75
N ALA A 50 7.84 0.60 4.08
CA ALA A 50 7.14 -0.68 4.06
C ALA A 50 6.16 -0.77 5.24
N LEU A 51 4.94 -1.26 4.99
CA LEU A 51 3.89 -1.43 6.00
C LEU A 51 3.61 -2.91 6.28
N THR A 52 3.32 -3.27 7.52
CA THR A 52 2.79 -4.60 7.84
C THR A 52 1.32 -4.74 7.40
N ALA A 53 0.85 -5.98 7.26
CA ALA A 53 -0.57 -6.25 6.97
C ALA A 53 -1.52 -5.62 8.00
N ALA A 54 -1.14 -5.58 9.29
CA ALA A 54 -1.97 -4.99 10.35
C ALA A 54 -2.09 -3.46 10.19
N GLN A 55 -1.00 -2.79 9.79
CA GLN A 55 -1.03 -1.35 9.55
C GLN A 55 -1.86 -1.02 8.31
N ILE A 56 -1.71 -1.78 7.23
CA ILE A 56 -2.55 -1.65 6.03
C ILE A 56 -4.03 -1.85 6.38
N GLN A 57 -4.33 -2.87 7.20
CA GLN A 57 -5.67 -3.15 7.69
C GLN A 57 -6.28 -1.93 8.39
N SER A 58 -5.53 -1.37 9.35
CA SER A 58 -5.98 -0.24 10.15
C SER A 58 -6.15 1.05 9.33
N VAL A 59 -5.25 1.32 8.38
CA VAL A 59 -5.26 2.58 7.61
C VAL A 59 -6.32 2.57 6.51
N LEU A 60 -6.57 1.43 5.87
CA LEU A 60 -7.54 1.32 4.76
C LEU A 60 -8.94 0.88 5.20
N ASP A 61 -9.12 0.60 6.49
CA ASP A 61 -10.33 0.01 7.08
C ASP A 61 -10.78 -1.25 6.33
N LEU A 62 -9.84 -2.19 6.19
CA LEU A 62 -10.07 -3.46 5.50
C LEU A 62 -10.16 -4.61 6.49
N SER A 63 -10.80 -5.71 6.09
CA SER A 63 -10.70 -6.95 6.86
C SER A 63 -9.31 -7.59 6.66
N LYS A 64 -8.85 -8.39 7.64
CA LYS A 64 -7.63 -9.19 7.51
C LYS A 64 -7.64 -10.08 6.25
N GLY A 65 -8.80 -10.65 5.91
CA GLY A 65 -8.98 -11.45 4.70
C GLY A 65 -8.82 -10.62 3.43
N ALA A 66 -9.41 -9.42 3.38
CA ALA A 66 -9.26 -8.51 2.26
C ALA A 66 -7.81 -8.10 2.05
N VAL A 67 -7.09 -7.71 3.12
CA VAL A 67 -5.65 -7.38 3.07
C VAL A 67 -4.82 -8.54 2.55
N SER A 68 -5.04 -9.76 3.07
CA SER A 68 -4.32 -10.96 2.63
C SER A 68 -4.51 -11.27 1.14
N MET A 69 -5.75 -11.17 0.64
CA MET A 69 -6.04 -11.39 -0.77
C MET A 69 -5.37 -10.35 -1.66
N VAL A 70 -5.52 -9.06 -1.33
CA VAL A 70 -5.00 -7.99 -2.17
C VAL A 70 -3.47 -7.96 -2.20
N THR A 71 -2.79 -8.18 -1.05
CA THR A 71 -1.32 -8.21 -1.05
C THR A 71 -0.79 -9.40 -1.82
N ARG A 72 -1.40 -10.59 -1.67
CA ARG A 72 -1.01 -11.78 -2.44
C ARG A 72 -1.16 -11.56 -3.95
N GLU A 73 -2.29 -11.01 -4.40
CA GLU A 73 -2.53 -10.72 -5.82
C GLU A 73 -1.48 -9.74 -6.36
N MET A 74 -1.21 -8.65 -5.63
CA MET A 74 -0.28 -7.61 -6.06
C MET A 74 1.18 -8.05 -6.03
N GLU A 75 1.57 -8.90 -5.08
CA GLU A 75 2.90 -9.53 -5.06
C GLU A 75 3.09 -10.48 -6.25
N GLN A 76 2.06 -11.26 -6.61
CA GLN A 76 2.12 -12.16 -7.75
C GLN A 76 2.43 -11.41 -9.06
N TRP A 77 1.97 -10.16 -9.16
CA TRP A 77 2.22 -9.29 -10.32
C TRP A 77 3.47 -8.40 -10.14
N SER A 78 4.26 -8.59 -9.08
CA SER A 78 5.44 -7.76 -8.76
C SER A 78 5.15 -6.26 -8.63
N VAL A 79 3.90 -5.91 -8.32
CA VAL A 79 3.45 -4.52 -8.12
C VAL A 79 3.77 -4.04 -6.69
N ILE A 80 3.91 -4.98 -5.76
CA ILE A 80 4.44 -4.76 -4.41
C ILE A 80 5.46 -5.85 -4.07
N HIS A 81 6.34 -5.55 -3.12
CA HIS A 81 7.37 -6.46 -2.63
C HIS A 81 7.18 -6.80 -1.16
N ARG A 82 7.36 -8.08 -0.83
CA ARG A 82 7.46 -8.53 0.56
C ARG A 82 8.86 -8.34 1.08
N LEU A 83 8.99 -7.62 2.19
CA LEU A 83 10.24 -7.36 2.86
C LEU A 83 10.20 -7.94 4.28
N ARG A 84 11.33 -8.48 4.70
CA ARG A 84 11.56 -8.87 6.10
C ARG A 84 12.54 -7.88 6.69
N HIS A 85 12.16 -7.24 7.79
CA HIS A 85 13.07 -6.39 8.56
C HIS A 85 13.75 -7.24 9.63
N ASP A 86 15.06 -7.06 9.82
CA ASP A 86 15.84 -7.84 10.78
C ASP A 86 15.34 -7.66 12.23
N ASP A 87 14.76 -6.51 12.55
CA ASP A 87 14.20 -6.17 13.88
C ASP A 87 12.74 -6.62 14.09
N SER A 88 12.08 -7.21 13.08
CA SER A 88 10.67 -7.59 13.19
C SER A 88 10.40 -8.96 12.58
N ASN A 89 9.77 -9.85 13.34
CA ASN A 89 9.32 -11.14 12.82
C ASN A 89 8.12 -11.03 11.86
N SER A 90 7.64 -9.82 11.59
CA SER A 90 6.50 -9.56 10.72
C SER A 90 6.93 -9.21 9.30
N TRP A 91 6.20 -9.74 8.32
CA TRP A 91 6.33 -9.33 6.92
C TRP A 91 5.83 -7.90 6.71
N HIS A 92 6.57 -7.15 5.90
CA HIS A 92 6.22 -5.81 5.46
C HIS A 92 6.03 -5.81 3.95
N PHE A 93 5.25 -4.86 3.44
CA PHE A 93 4.95 -4.69 2.02
C PHE A 93 5.37 -3.29 1.58
N ALA A 94 6.06 -3.19 0.45
CA ALA A 94 6.45 -1.93 -0.17
C ALA A 94 5.98 -1.87 -1.62
N ALA A 95 5.64 -0.68 -2.12
CA ALA A 95 5.27 -0.51 -3.53
C ALA A 95 6.50 -0.69 -4.43
N GLU A 96 6.34 -1.40 -5.56
CA GLU A 96 7.26 -1.22 -6.67
C GLU A 96 7.01 0.18 -7.28
N THR A 97 8.08 0.93 -7.49
CA THR A 97 8.03 2.31 -8.01
C THR A 97 8.65 2.42 -9.40
N SER A 98 9.41 1.41 -9.82
CA SER A 98 9.93 1.25 -11.16
C SER A 98 8.93 0.48 -12.01
N LEU A 99 8.19 1.20 -12.86
CA LEU A 99 7.21 0.61 -13.78
C LEU A 99 7.82 -0.47 -14.68
N VAL A 100 9.10 -0.33 -15.07
CA VAL A 100 9.82 -1.31 -15.90
C VAL A 100 10.00 -2.66 -15.19
N LYS A 101 9.93 -2.71 -13.86
CA LYS A 101 10.06 -3.96 -13.08
C LYS A 101 8.73 -4.68 -12.89
N MET A 102 7.62 -4.08 -13.32
CA MET A 102 6.27 -4.65 -13.20
C MET A 102 5.85 -5.45 -14.45
N VAL A 103 6.59 -5.36 -15.56
CA VAL A 103 6.37 -6.06 -16.85
C VAL A 103 7.45 -7.10 -17.08
#